data_AF-A0AAN8H7I4-F1
#
_entry.id   AF-A0AAN8H7I4-F1
#
_cell.length_a   1.000
_cell.length_b   1.000
_cell.length_c   1.000
_cell.angle_alpha   90.00
_cell.angle_beta   90.00
_cell.angle_gamma   90.00
#
_symmetry.space_group_name_H-M   'P 1'
#
loop_
_entity.id
_entity.type
_entity.pdbx_description
1 polymer ?
#
loop_
_entity_poly.entity_id
_entity_poly.type
_entity_poly.pdbx_seq_one_letter_code
_entity_poly.pdbx_strand_id
1 'polypeptide(L)'
;MEQTESPPPVTVEGDWGPAQTKTAKNKLELYFGSKKKSSGGGECRVEAEGEAPRAAVYFQCQEVRERVIARKNHEIIVSSDFCTDAHSVSV
;
A
#
# COMPACT_ATOMS: atom_id res chain seq x y z
N MET A 1 -28.20 2.30 9.09
CA MET A 1 -26.82 1.85 9.38
C MET A 1 -25.92 2.75 8.56
N GLU A 2 -25.23 3.66 9.25
CA GLU A 2 -24.45 4.75 8.67
C GLU A 2 -23.39 4.24 7.69
N GLN A 3 -23.56 4.57 6.41
CA GLN A 3 -22.48 4.56 5.43
C GLN A 3 -22.02 6.01 5.30
N THR A 4 -21.16 6.46 6.22
CA THR A 4 -20.34 7.64 5.97
C THR A 4 -19.39 7.23 4.85
N GLU A 5 -19.75 7.55 3.61
CA GLU A 5 -19.18 7.05 2.33
C GLU A 5 -17.72 7.46 2.09
N SER A 6 -16.84 7.10 3.02
CA SER A 6 -15.40 6.98 2.75
C SER A 6 -15.15 5.55 2.29
N PRO A 7 -14.46 5.33 1.16
CA PRO A 7 -14.23 3.98 0.67
C PRO A 7 -13.40 3.19 1.70
N PRO A 8 -13.67 1.89 1.88
CA PRO A 8 -12.95 1.09 2.86
C PRO A 8 -11.45 1.04 2.51
N PRO A 9 -10.55 1.01 3.51
CA PRO A 9 -9.13 0.93 3.24
C PRO A 9 -8.78 -0.35 2.48
N VAL A 10 -7.69 -0.29 1.74
CA VAL A 10 -7.10 -1.44 1.07
C VAL A 10 -6.02 -2.02 1.96
N THR A 11 -6.21 -3.26 2.40
CA THR A 11 -5.21 -3.96 3.21
C THR A 11 -4.15 -4.53 2.28
N VAL A 12 -2.90 -4.17 2.55
CA VAL A 12 -1.72 -4.67 1.85
C VAL A 12 -0.96 -5.55 2.81
N GLU A 13 -0.73 -6.79 2.40
CA GLU A 13 0.02 -7.78 3.16
C GLU A 13 1.31 -8.10 2.40
N GLY A 14 2.39 -8.36 3.11
CA GLY A 14 3.60 -8.88 2.48
C GLY A 14 4.48 -9.58 3.49
N ASP A 15 5.78 -9.60 3.20
CA ASP A 15 6.75 -10.39 3.96
C ASP A 15 7.80 -9.51 4.65
N TRP A 16 7.56 -8.20 4.79
CA TRP A 16 8.52 -7.28 5.39
C TRP A 16 8.54 -7.38 6.93
N GLY A 17 9.73 -7.40 7.53
CA GLY A 17 9.85 -7.45 8.99
C GLY A 17 9.43 -6.15 9.70
N PRO A 18 9.26 -6.16 11.03
CA PRO A 18 8.91 -4.96 11.83
C PRO A 18 9.92 -3.82 11.69
N ALA A 19 11.21 -4.14 11.46
CA ALA A 19 12.24 -3.15 11.15
C ALA A 19 12.04 -2.45 9.81
N GLN A 20 11.35 -3.11 8.87
CA GLN A 20 11.04 -2.61 7.54
C GLN A 20 9.65 -1.96 7.48
N THR A 21 8.78 -2.10 8.49
CA THR A 21 7.43 -1.52 8.51
C THR A 21 7.42 -0.03 8.18
N LYS A 22 8.38 0.74 8.72
CA LYS A 22 8.50 2.17 8.41
C LYS A 22 8.86 2.42 6.95
N THR A 23 9.77 1.61 6.39
CA THR A 23 10.15 1.67 4.97
C THR A 23 9.00 1.23 4.06
N ALA A 24 8.31 0.15 4.43
CA ALA A 24 7.14 -0.38 3.73
C ALA A 24 6.06 0.68 3.66
N LYS A 25 5.69 1.27 4.80
CA LYS A 25 4.74 2.39 4.87
C LYS A 25 5.11 3.50 3.89
N ASN A 26 6.33 4.01 3.98
CA ASN A 26 6.75 5.15 3.17
C ASN A 26 6.76 4.79 1.65
N LYS A 27 7.16 3.57 1.30
CA LYS A 27 7.11 3.07 -0.08
C LYS A 27 5.69 2.89 -0.60
N LEU A 28 4.79 2.36 0.22
CA LEU A 28 3.37 2.24 -0.10
C LEU A 28 2.75 3.62 -0.31
N GLU A 29 3.03 4.60 0.57
CA GLU A 29 2.56 5.98 0.41
C GLU A 29 3.07 6.60 -0.88
N LEU A 30 4.35 6.41 -1.23
CA LEU A 30 4.92 6.92 -2.47
C LEU A 30 4.36 6.21 -3.70
N TYR A 31 4.13 4.90 -3.64
CA TYR A 31 3.64 4.10 -4.76
C TYR A 31 2.17 4.39 -5.05
N PHE A 32 1.31 4.25 -4.03
CA PHE A 32 -0.12 4.53 -4.13
C PHE A 32 -0.43 6.03 -4.20
N GLY A 33 0.43 6.88 -3.66
CA GLY A 33 0.34 8.35 -3.75
C GLY A 33 0.77 8.91 -5.11
N SER A 34 1.60 8.16 -5.84
CA SER A 34 2.04 8.58 -7.17
C SER A 34 0.91 8.47 -8.17
N LYS A 35 0.58 9.57 -8.86
CA LYS A 35 -0.36 9.64 -9.99
C LYS A 35 0.16 8.94 -11.27
N LYS A 36 1.12 8.02 -11.15
CA LYS A 36 1.66 7.30 -12.30
C LYS A 36 0.60 6.33 -12.82
N LYS A 37 0.46 6.25 -14.15
CA LYS A 37 -0.44 5.28 -14.81
C LYS A 37 -0.19 3.83 -14.40
N SER A 38 1.02 3.52 -13.90
CA SER A 38 1.47 2.17 -13.51
C SER A 38 1.12 1.77 -12.08
N SER A 39 0.86 2.70 -11.16
CA SER A 39 0.34 2.37 -9.82
C SER A 39 -1.19 2.45 -9.77
N GLY A 40 -1.81 3.22 -10.67
CA GLY A 40 -3.26 3.46 -10.65
C GLY A 40 -3.72 4.27 -9.42
N GLY A 41 -2.75 4.82 -8.68
CA GLY A 41 -2.93 5.51 -7.41
C GLY A 41 -3.29 6.99 -7.53
N GLY A 42 -3.45 7.63 -6.37
CA GLY A 42 -3.92 8.99 -6.19
C GLY A 42 -3.69 9.43 -4.73
N GLU A 43 -4.38 10.45 -4.25
CA GLU A 43 -4.17 10.90 -2.87
C GLU A 43 -4.63 9.83 -1.87
N CYS A 44 -3.67 9.27 -1.11
CA CYS A 44 -3.89 8.18 -0.18
C CYS A 44 -3.07 8.36 1.11
N ARG A 45 -3.50 7.70 2.17
CA ARG A 45 -2.83 7.63 3.47
C ARG A 45 -2.56 6.18 3.82
N VAL A 46 -1.34 5.84 4.24
CA VAL A 46 -1.00 4.46 4.64
C VAL A 46 -0.76 4.37 6.15
N GLU A 47 -1.34 3.35 6.76
CA GLU A 47 -1.11 2.98 8.15
C GLU A 47 -0.57 1.56 8.21
N ALA A 48 0.72 1.43 8.50
CA ALA A 48 1.36 0.11 8.65
C ALA A 48 1.30 -0.32 10.12
N GLU A 49 0.99 -1.59 10.34
CA GLU A 49 0.98 -2.20 11.66
C GLU A 49 2.42 -2.49 12.08
N GLY A 50 2.80 -2.07 13.29
CA GLY A 50 4.18 -2.18 13.78
C GLY A 50 4.66 -3.62 13.94
N GLU A 51 3.74 -4.51 14.31
CA GLU A 51 4.02 -5.89 14.69
C GLU A 51 3.79 -6.89 13.55
N ALA A 52 3.02 -6.52 12.53
CA ALA A 52 2.68 -7.39 11.41
C ALA A 52 3.16 -6.82 10.07
N PRO A 53 3.46 -7.66 9.08
CA PRO A 53 3.78 -7.23 7.72
C PRO A 53 2.52 -6.82 6.96
N ARG A 54 1.72 -5.94 7.56
CA ARG A 54 0.41 -5.51 7.08
C ARG A 54 0.27 -4.00 7.14
N ALA A 55 -0.36 -3.42 6.13
CA ALA A 55 -0.63 -1.99 6.07
C ALA A 55 -2.00 -1.71 5.46
N ALA A 56 -2.72 -0.73 6.02
CA ALA A 56 -4.00 -0.25 5.50
C ALA A 56 -3.80 1.04 4.70
N VAL A 57 -4.23 1.04 3.44
CA VAL A 57 -4.15 2.18 2.53
C VAL A 57 -5.55 2.80 2.39
N TYR A 58 -5.70 4.00 2.92
CA TYR A 58 -6.93 4.79 2.83
C TYR A 58 -6.86 5.68 1.60
N PHE A 59 -7.79 5.49 0.67
CA PHE A 59 -7.90 6.32 -0.52
C PHE A 59 -8.96 7.39 -0.33
N GLN A 60 -8.69 8.62 -0.79
CA GLN A 60 -9.68 9.70 -0.77
C GLN A 60 -10.80 9.48 -1.78
N CYS A 61 -10.52 8.77 -2.87
CA CYS A 61 -11.48 8.53 -3.95
C CYS A 61 -11.70 7.04 -4.17
N GLN A 62 -12.97 6.64 -4.24
CA GLN A 62 -13.36 5.26 -4.53
C GLN A 62 -12.82 4.79 -5.88
N GLU A 63 -12.85 5.62 -6.93
CA GLU A 63 -12.36 5.24 -8.26
C GLU A 63 -10.86 4.87 -8.25
N VAL A 64 -10.06 5.57 -7.43
CA VAL A 64 -8.63 5.26 -7.26
C VAL A 64 -8.47 3.91 -6.58
N ARG A 65 -9.22 3.67 -5.50
CA ARG A 65 -9.25 2.37 -4.82
C ARG A 65 -9.64 1.24 -5.76
N GLU A 66 -10.69 1.41 -6.55
CA GLU A 66 -11.17 0.38 -7.47
C GLU A 66 -10.13 0.07 -8.55
N ARG A 67 -9.40 1.07 -9.07
CA ARG A 67 -8.29 0.83 -9.99
C ARG A 67 -7.15 0.05 -9.37
N VAL A 68 -6.82 0.36 -8.12
CA VAL A 68 -5.80 -0.35 -7.36
C VAL A 68 -6.23 -1.80 -7.15
N ILE A 69 -7.45 -2.06 -6.68
CA ILE A 69 -7.96 -3.43 -6.46
C ILE A 69 -8.13 -4.21 -7.78
N ALA A 70 -8.58 -3.53 -8.83
CA ALA A 70 -8.70 -4.15 -10.16
C ALA A 70 -7.34 -4.59 -10.71
N ARG A 71 -6.24 -3.96 -10.27
CA ARG A 71 -4.88 -4.43 -10.52
C ARG A 71 -4.45 -5.41 -9.44
N LYS A 72 -4.42 -6.69 -9.77
CA LYS A 72 -4.01 -7.75 -8.83
C LYS A 72 -2.49 -7.90 -8.62
N ASN A 73 -1.64 -7.30 -9.46
CA ASN A 73 -0.19 -7.44 -9.36
C ASN A 73 0.48 -6.07 -9.17
N HIS A 74 0.55 -5.62 -7.92
CA HIS A 74 1.39 -4.47 -7.54
C HIS A 74 2.73 -5.00 -7.04
N GLU A 75 3.76 -4.96 -7.88
CA GLU A 75 5.11 -5.28 -7.42
C GLU A 75 5.71 -4.04 -6.74
N ILE A 76 5.74 -4.05 -5.41
CA ILE A 76 6.32 -2.97 -4.61
C ILE A 76 7.52 -3.55 -3.87
N ILE A 77 8.72 -3.10 -4.24
CA ILE A 77 9.97 -3.62 -3.67
C ILE A 77 10.29 -2.86 -2.39
N VAL A 78 10.08 -3.47 -1.22
CA VAL A 78 10.46 -2.92 0.08
C VAL A 78 11.94 -3.23 0.40
N SER A 79 12.88 -2.74 -0.42
CA SER A 79 14.31 -2.78 -0.11
C SER A 79 14.70 -1.66 0.87
N SER A 80 15.35 -2.02 1.98
CA SER A 80 16.08 -1.14 2.89
C SER A 80 17.57 -1.47 2.71
N ASP A 81 18.26 -0.80 1.78
CA ASP A 81 19.71 -0.85 1.50
C ASP A 81 20.42 -2.24 1.41
N PHE A 82 21.00 -2.50 0.22
CA PHE A 82 22.07 -3.47 -0.06
C PHE A 82 22.03 -4.82 0.68
N CYS A 83 21.13 -5.73 0.29
CA CYS A 83 21.38 -7.17 0.11
C CYS A 83 20.06 -7.87 -0.28
N THR A 84 19.95 -8.21 -1.58
CA THR A 84 19.20 -9.29 -2.25
C THR A 84 17.81 -9.81 -1.85
N ASP A 85 17.08 -9.25 -0.88
CA ASP A 85 15.68 -9.69 -0.65
C ASP A 85 14.65 -8.65 -1.08
N ALA A 86 14.10 -8.87 -2.29
CA ALA A 86 12.96 -8.13 -2.81
C ALA A 86 11.68 -8.65 -2.16
N HIS A 87 11.25 -8.00 -1.09
CA HIS A 87 9.97 -8.31 -0.46
C HIS A 87 8.86 -7.68 -1.31
N SER A 88 8.09 -8.54 -1.99
CA SER A 88 6.89 -8.17 -2.73
C SER A 88 5.70 -8.05 -1.77
N VAL A 89 4.74 -7.22 -2.14
CA VAL A 89 3.53 -6.96 -1.34
C VAL A 89 2.31 -7.23 -2.20
N SER A 90 1.26 -7.78 -1.60
CA SER A 90 0.00 -8.09 -2.27
C SER A 90 -1.13 -7.21 -1.74
N VAL A 91 -2.06 -6.86 -2.63
CA VAL A 91 -3.13 -5.86 -2.44
C VAL A 91 -4.49 -6.50 -2.69
#